data_AF-A0AAX2F7H2-F1
#
_entry.id   AF-A0AAX2F7H2-F1
#
_cell.length_a   1.000
_cell.length_b   1.000
_cell.length_c   1.000
_cell.angle_alpha   90.00
_cell.angle_beta   90.00
_cell.angle_gamma   90.00
#
_symmetry.space_group_name_H-M   'P 1'
#
loop_
_entity.id
_entity.type
_entity.pdbx_description
1 polymer ?
#
loop_
_entity_poly.entity_id
_entity_poly.type
_entity_poly.pdbx_seq_one_letter_code
_entity_poly.pdbx_strand_id
1 'polypeptide(L)'
;MKHINNFIVTVSLTLALSTIADNVHAQGSNMQEKVKNYFLQTLKMKQNEEQQSKDAFQRNKIYTTDIQQLIKRKDIAQNQKMVWAAWCDANRELNEQKLAKPEDLQKGVKASWNLPEALEKDAVMPYYYGLKGSAAGKLPLFLYLHGSGPKAQEWSTGLILGNRFQDDPSLYFIPQIPNEGDYYRWWQVAKQFAWEKLIRQACVDGKVDANRIYIFGISEGGYGSQRLASFYADYWAAAGPMAGGEPLKNAPVENCANIGFSFLTGADDTGFYRNTLTYYTQVAFDSAQLARPLDADKHPLFQHRINLLPGMQHHIKYDLTTPWLKKFVRNPYPKTVLWEDYEMDGRHRSGFYNLQVLTSPSENRTFYEMNIHNNVVTINIKEVEYTAVEKDKNWGIEMRFNRSYKKAKGGQLRIYLNNELIDLNKPVTVIVNGKERLRKNVQANLRDMINSCTEYFDPYRVYPTSIDISY
;
A
#
# COMPACT_ATOMS: atom_id res chain seq x y z
N MET A 1 -1.19 -6.63 86.79
CA MET A 1 -2.31 -5.87 86.20
C MET A 1 -1.78 -5.06 85.01
N LYS A 2 -2.28 -5.41 83.81
CA LYS A 2 -2.43 -4.65 82.56
C LYS A 2 -1.29 -3.75 82.01
N HIS A 3 -0.66 -4.32 80.98
CA HIS A 3 -0.34 -3.82 79.63
C HIS A 3 -0.08 -2.33 79.34
N ILE A 4 1.10 -2.13 78.73
CA ILE A 4 1.58 -0.93 78.04
C ILE A 4 1.16 -0.98 76.56
N ASN A 5 0.62 0.13 76.06
CA ASN A 5 0.27 0.37 74.67
C ASN A 5 1.52 0.53 73.77
N ASN A 6 1.53 -0.13 72.62
CA ASN A 6 2.33 0.28 71.46
C ASN A 6 1.42 0.28 70.21
N PHE A 7 1.22 1.48 69.63
CA PHE A 7 0.55 1.71 68.36
C PHE A 7 1.65 2.06 67.34
N ILE A 8 1.88 1.22 66.32
CA ILE A 8 2.72 1.56 65.17
C ILE A 8 1.99 1.19 63.87
N VAL A 9 1.49 2.25 63.22
CA VAL A 9 1.51 2.59 61.79
C VAL A 9 1.60 1.44 60.78
N THR A 10 0.56 1.28 59.97
CA THR A 10 0.64 0.64 58.64
C THR A 10 -0.39 1.26 57.68
N VAL A 11 -0.15 2.49 57.22
CA VAL A 11 -0.90 3.12 56.11
C VAL A 11 0.05 4.01 55.31
N SER A 12 0.83 3.42 54.40
CA SER A 12 1.64 4.23 53.44
C SER A 12 1.91 3.58 52.08
N LEU A 13 1.43 2.36 51.79
CA LEU A 13 1.78 1.67 50.55
C LEU A 13 0.70 1.72 49.44
N THR A 14 -0.55 2.06 49.77
CA THR A 14 -1.68 2.02 48.81
C THR A 14 -1.93 3.33 48.04
N LEU A 15 -1.57 4.50 48.58
CA LEU A 15 -1.75 5.79 47.88
C LEU A 15 -0.67 6.08 46.81
N ALA A 16 0.52 5.49 46.94
CA ALA A 16 1.59 5.71 45.96
C ALA A 16 1.34 4.96 44.64
N LEU A 17 0.68 3.80 44.67
CA LEU A 17 0.37 3.01 43.47
C LEU A 17 -0.78 3.61 42.65
N SER A 18 -1.79 4.21 43.28
CA SER A 18 -2.91 4.85 42.57
C SER A 18 -2.48 6.17 41.90
N THR A 19 -1.70 7.00 42.60
CA THR A 19 -1.21 8.28 42.05
C THR A 19 -0.20 8.11 40.91
N ILE A 20 0.60 7.04 40.92
CA ILE A 20 1.49 6.70 39.81
C ILE A 20 0.67 6.19 38.60
N ALA A 21 -0.36 5.37 38.83
CA ALA A 21 -1.24 4.91 37.76
C ALA A 21 -2.01 6.07 37.11
N ASP A 22 -2.57 6.97 37.90
CA ASP A 22 -3.31 8.15 37.43
C ASP A 22 -2.40 9.13 36.67
N ASN A 23 -1.18 9.39 37.15
CA ASN A 23 -0.21 10.25 36.45
C ASN A 23 0.32 9.62 35.14
N VAL A 24 0.57 8.30 35.11
CA VAL A 24 0.98 7.61 33.88
C VAL A 24 -0.17 7.58 32.87
N HIS A 25 -1.42 7.47 33.33
CA HIS A 25 -2.60 7.52 32.45
C HIS A 25 -2.85 8.93 31.91
N ALA A 26 -2.71 9.97 32.74
CA ALA A 26 -2.82 11.38 32.33
C ALA A 26 -1.69 11.84 31.39
N GLN A 27 -0.46 11.35 31.59
CA GLN A 27 0.68 11.65 30.70
C GLN A 27 0.55 10.93 29.36
N GLY A 28 0.03 9.69 29.35
CA GLY A 28 -0.29 8.93 28.14
C GLY A 28 -1.43 9.54 27.31
N SER A 29 -2.49 10.02 27.94
CA SER A 29 -3.59 10.71 27.25
C SER A 29 -3.15 12.05 26.65
N ASN A 30 -2.29 12.81 27.34
CA ASN A 30 -1.70 14.04 26.81
C ASN A 30 -0.78 13.78 25.59
N MET A 31 0.02 12.71 25.62
CA MET A 31 0.87 12.36 24.46
C MET A 31 0.04 11.91 23.26
N GLN A 32 -0.98 11.06 23.46
CA GLN A 32 -1.87 10.64 22.37
C GLN A 32 -2.53 11.85 21.70
N GLU A 33 -3.04 12.81 22.49
CA GLU A 33 -3.65 14.03 21.99
C GLU A 33 -2.65 14.89 21.19
N LYS A 34 -1.40 15.03 21.68
CA LYS A 34 -0.33 15.72 20.95
C LYS A 34 -0.04 15.07 19.59
N VAL A 35 0.03 13.73 19.54
CA VAL A 35 0.26 12.97 18.31
C VAL A 35 -0.93 13.08 17.36
N LYS A 36 -2.16 12.99 17.88
CA LYS A 36 -3.40 13.19 17.11
C LYS A 36 -3.40 14.57 16.45
N ASN A 37 -3.06 15.62 17.21
CA ASN A 37 -3.01 16.99 16.70
C ASN A 37 -1.97 17.16 15.60
N TYR A 38 -0.79 16.55 15.72
CA TYR A 38 0.19 16.51 14.62
C TYR A 38 -0.39 15.86 13.34
N PHE A 39 -1.03 14.69 13.49
CA PHE A 39 -1.62 14.00 12.35
C PHE A 39 -2.75 14.81 11.70
N LEU A 40 -3.62 15.40 12.50
CA LEU A 40 -4.73 16.21 12.00
C LEU A 40 -4.22 17.43 11.20
N GLN A 41 -3.20 18.12 11.71
CA GLN A 41 -2.58 19.25 10.99
C GLN A 41 -1.91 18.78 9.70
N THR A 42 -1.21 17.65 9.74
CA THR A 42 -0.57 17.05 8.55
C THR A 42 -1.60 16.68 7.49
N LEU A 43 -2.72 16.05 7.89
CA LEU A 43 -3.80 15.70 6.98
C LEU A 43 -4.47 16.93 6.38
N LYS A 44 -4.68 18.01 7.16
CA LYS A 44 -5.20 19.29 6.65
C LYS A 44 -4.25 19.93 5.62
N MET A 45 -2.94 19.88 5.87
CA MET A 45 -1.96 20.36 4.90
C MET A 45 -1.98 19.54 3.60
N LYS A 46 -1.97 18.20 3.71
CA LYS A 46 -2.10 17.29 2.55
C LYS A 46 -3.34 17.61 1.73
N GLN A 47 -4.51 17.67 2.39
CA GLN A 47 -5.78 17.97 1.75
C GLN A 47 -5.77 19.33 1.02
N ASN A 48 -5.17 20.36 1.63
CA ASN A 48 -5.07 21.68 1.00
C ASN A 48 -4.15 21.66 -0.23
N GLU A 49 -2.98 21.02 -0.13
CA GLU A 49 -2.03 20.90 -1.23
C GLU A 49 -2.64 20.11 -2.41
N GLU A 50 -3.31 18.98 -2.11
CA GLU A 50 -4.05 18.14 -3.07
C GLU A 50 -5.16 18.91 -3.79
N GLN A 51 -5.88 19.78 -3.07
CA GLN A 51 -6.98 20.56 -3.65
C GLN A 51 -6.51 21.66 -4.61
N GLN A 52 -5.30 22.19 -4.41
CA GLN A 52 -4.83 23.40 -5.07
C GLN A 52 -3.81 23.16 -6.19
N SER A 53 -3.09 22.04 -6.19
CA SER A 53 -1.97 21.85 -7.12
C SER A 53 -1.71 20.38 -7.48
N LYS A 54 -1.81 20.07 -8.78
CA LYS A 54 -1.39 18.79 -9.35
C LYS A 54 0.08 18.50 -9.06
N ASP A 55 0.95 19.48 -9.29
CA ASP A 55 2.39 19.35 -9.01
C ASP A 55 2.67 19.09 -7.52
N ALA A 56 1.93 19.72 -6.60
CA ALA A 56 2.10 19.47 -5.17
C ALA A 56 1.76 18.03 -4.78
N PHE A 57 0.66 17.49 -5.33
CA PHE A 57 0.28 16.10 -5.10
C PHE A 57 1.25 15.11 -5.78
N GLN A 58 1.73 15.42 -6.98
CA GLN A 58 2.72 14.62 -7.72
C GLN A 58 4.08 14.56 -7.01
N ARG A 59 4.50 15.65 -6.34
CA ARG A 59 5.78 15.71 -5.60
C ARG A 59 5.87 14.76 -4.40
N ASN A 60 4.75 14.27 -3.87
CA ASN A 60 4.71 13.38 -2.70
C ASN A 60 5.61 13.84 -1.55
N LYS A 61 5.31 15.04 -1.05
CA LYS A 61 6.05 15.66 0.05
C LYS A 61 6.14 14.74 1.27
N ILE A 62 7.36 14.61 1.79
CA ILE A 62 7.63 13.88 3.03
C ILE A 62 7.31 14.78 4.22
N TYR A 63 6.54 14.27 5.16
CA TYR A 63 6.25 14.95 6.42
C TYR A 63 7.04 14.30 7.54
N THR A 64 7.66 15.12 8.39
CA THR A 64 8.36 14.64 9.58
C THR A 64 7.87 15.39 10.80
N THR A 65 7.94 14.72 11.96
CA THR A 65 7.58 15.32 13.24
C THR A 65 8.83 15.70 14.04
N ASP A 66 8.68 16.73 14.87
CA ASP A 66 9.62 17.10 15.94
C ASP A 66 9.25 16.44 17.28
N ILE A 67 8.14 15.68 17.33
CA ILE A 67 7.79 14.89 18.51
C ILE A 67 8.77 13.72 18.62
N GLN A 68 9.64 13.78 19.61
CA GLN A 68 10.64 12.74 19.87
C GLN A 68 10.55 12.25 21.30
N GLN A 69 10.61 10.94 21.46
CA GLN A 69 10.70 10.29 22.77
C GLN A 69 11.32 8.91 22.57
N LEU A 70 12.40 8.62 23.29
CA LEU A 70 12.99 7.30 23.30
C LEU A 70 12.04 6.32 24.01
N ILE A 71 11.75 5.20 23.35
CA ILE A 71 10.82 4.19 23.83
C ILE A 71 11.60 2.97 24.30
N LYS A 72 11.30 2.49 25.52
CA LYS A 72 11.87 1.23 26.01
C LYS A 72 11.23 0.07 25.24
N ARG A 73 12.00 -1.00 25.02
CA ARG A 73 11.56 -2.18 24.24
C ARG A 73 10.22 -2.73 24.67
N LYS A 74 10.02 -2.89 25.98
CA LYS A 74 8.78 -3.42 26.57
C LYS A 74 7.55 -2.55 26.29
N ASP A 75 7.75 -1.27 25.97
CA ASP A 75 6.70 -0.28 25.77
C ASP A 75 6.42 -0.02 24.27
N ILE A 76 7.17 -0.67 23.35
CA ILE A 76 7.03 -0.48 21.90
C ILE A 76 5.59 -0.76 21.43
N ALA A 77 5.04 -1.93 21.78
CA ALA A 77 3.72 -2.35 21.31
C ALA A 77 2.61 -1.41 21.80
N GLN A 78 2.71 -0.91 23.04
CA GLN A 78 1.75 0.06 23.58
C GLN A 78 1.83 1.40 22.83
N ASN A 79 3.04 1.89 22.53
CA ASN A 79 3.22 3.14 21.80
C ASN A 79 2.77 3.02 20.33
N GLN A 80 3.01 1.90 19.67
CA GLN A 80 2.48 1.65 18.32
C GLN A 80 0.95 1.70 18.30
N LYS A 81 0.30 1.07 19.29
CA LYS A 81 -1.17 1.14 19.46
C LYS A 81 -1.64 2.57 19.70
N MET A 82 -0.97 3.33 20.55
CA MET A 82 -1.29 4.73 20.82
C MET A 82 -1.16 5.60 19.57
N VAL A 83 -0.06 5.47 18.81
CA VAL A 83 0.15 6.21 17.56
C VAL A 83 -0.93 5.85 16.55
N TRP A 84 -1.25 4.57 16.38
CA TRP A 84 -2.32 4.15 15.47
C TRP A 84 -3.70 4.66 15.91
N ALA A 85 -4.00 4.66 17.21
CA ALA A 85 -5.23 5.21 17.76
C ALA A 85 -5.34 6.73 17.48
N ALA A 86 -4.26 7.48 17.72
CA ALA A 86 -4.16 8.90 17.39
C ALA A 86 -4.35 9.16 15.88
N TRP A 87 -3.79 8.32 15.02
CA TRP A 87 -4.02 8.38 13.57
C TRP A 87 -5.50 8.19 13.23
N CYS A 88 -6.14 7.19 13.82
CA CYS A 88 -7.57 6.93 13.62
C CYS A 88 -8.43 8.11 14.11
N ASP A 89 -8.13 8.68 15.28
CA ASP A 89 -8.82 9.85 15.83
C ASP A 89 -8.70 11.07 14.90
N ALA A 90 -7.47 11.38 14.45
CA ALA A 90 -7.23 12.48 13.51
C ALA A 90 -7.97 12.29 12.19
N ASN A 91 -8.01 11.06 11.66
CA ASN A 91 -8.76 10.74 10.45
C ASN A 91 -10.28 10.85 10.65
N ARG A 92 -10.81 10.55 11.85
CA ARG A 92 -12.23 10.78 12.16
C ARG A 92 -12.55 12.28 12.24
N GLU A 93 -11.65 13.07 12.81
CA GLU A 93 -11.83 14.51 13.01
C GLU A 93 -11.61 15.33 11.72
N LEU A 94 -10.80 14.84 10.78
CA LEU A 94 -10.55 15.53 9.51
C LEU A 94 -11.86 15.78 8.75
N ASN A 95 -12.13 17.04 8.39
CA ASN A 95 -13.28 17.40 7.58
C ASN A 95 -13.06 17.04 6.10
N GLU A 96 -13.59 15.90 5.68
CA GLU A 96 -13.54 15.40 4.30
C GLU A 96 -14.73 14.47 4.05
N GLN A 97 -15.03 14.18 2.78
CA GLN A 97 -15.96 13.10 2.45
C GLN A 97 -15.43 11.77 2.98
N LYS A 98 -16.24 11.12 3.82
CA LYS A 98 -15.93 9.81 4.42
C LYS A 98 -16.43 8.68 3.52
N LEU A 99 -15.78 7.52 3.66
CA LEU A 99 -16.22 6.27 3.09
C LEU A 99 -17.60 5.95 3.70
N ALA A 100 -18.54 5.60 2.84
CA ALA A 100 -19.89 5.27 3.29
C ALA A 100 -19.88 4.13 4.31
N LYS A 101 -20.91 4.07 5.16
CA LYS A 101 -21.12 2.86 5.96
C LYS A 101 -21.57 1.75 5.00
N PRO A 102 -20.93 0.56 5.05
CA PRO A 102 -21.29 -0.49 4.11
C PRO A 102 -22.64 -1.10 4.51
N GLU A 103 -23.52 -1.24 3.53
CA GLU A 103 -24.75 -2.02 3.62
C GLU A 103 -24.61 -3.31 2.81
N ASP A 104 -25.66 -4.14 2.75
CA ASP A 104 -25.71 -5.26 1.81
C ASP A 104 -25.44 -4.76 0.38
N LEU A 105 -24.42 -5.33 -0.27
CA LEU A 105 -24.00 -4.98 -1.63
C LEU A 105 -25.14 -5.14 -2.64
N GLN A 106 -26.09 -6.05 -2.41
CA GLN A 106 -27.25 -6.26 -3.29
C GLN A 106 -28.16 -5.03 -3.36
N LYS A 107 -28.19 -4.20 -2.31
CA LYS A 107 -28.99 -2.97 -2.30
C LYS A 107 -28.42 -1.90 -3.22
N GLY A 108 -27.15 -1.99 -3.62
CA GLY A 108 -26.51 -1.01 -4.49
C GLY A 108 -26.54 0.40 -3.91
N VAL A 109 -26.31 0.57 -2.61
CA VAL A 109 -26.25 1.89 -1.98
C VAL A 109 -25.08 2.67 -2.56
N LYS A 110 -25.38 3.88 -3.05
CA LYS A 110 -24.45 4.75 -3.76
C LYS A 110 -23.97 5.84 -2.83
N ALA A 111 -22.67 6.14 -2.91
CA ALA A 111 -22.08 7.36 -2.40
C ALA A 111 -21.16 7.95 -3.48
N SER A 112 -20.56 9.11 -3.21
CA SER A 112 -19.61 9.72 -4.12
C SER A 112 -18.49 10.44 -3.40
N TRP A 113 -17.37 10.57 -4.09
CA TRP A 113 -16.28 11.48 -3.73
C TRP A 113 -16.10 12.50 -4.84
N ASN A 114 -15.91 13.76 -4.46
CA ASN A 114 -15.42 14.79 -5.35
C ASN A 114 -13.90 14.67 -5.35
N LEU A 115 -13.32 14.47 -6.53
CA LEU A 115 -11.88 14.50 -6.68
C LEU A 115 -11.43 15.97 -6.78
N PRO A 116 -10.19 16.29 -6.38
CA PRO A 116 -9.68 17.65 -6.50
C PRO A 116 -9.75 18.18 -7.94
N GLU A 117 -10.32 19.38 -8.09
CA GLU A 117 -10.44 20.09 -9.37
C GLU A 117 -9.07 20.30 -10.04
N ALA A 118 -8.03 20.50 -9.24
CA ALA A 118 -6.66 20.64 -9.73
C ALA A 118 -6.11 19.35 -10.37
N LEU A 119 -6.65 18.18 -10.04
CA LEU A 119 -6.21 16.89 -10.56
C LEU A 119 -7.05 16.43 -11.76
N GLU A 120 -8.36 16.68 -11.71
CA GLU A 120 -9.31 16.39 -12.78
C GLU A 120 -10.54 17.28 -12.65
N LYS A 121 -10.85 18.04 -13.71
CA LYS A 121 -11.92 19.02 -13.72
C LYS A 121 -13.30 18.36 -13.56
N ASP A 122 -14.17 18.93 -12.73
CA ASP A 122 -15.56 18.50 -12.52
C ASP A 122 -15.69 17.00 -12.15
N ALA A 123 -14.66 16.44 -11.52
CA ALA A 123 -14.55 15.01 -11.29
C ALA A 123 -15.32 14.56 -10.05
N VAL A 124 -16.49 13.96 -10.27
CA VAL A 124 -17.23 13.22 -9.23
C VAL A 124 -17.07 11.72 -9.47
N MET A 125 -16.61 10.98 -8.47
CA MET A 125 -16.50 9.52 -8.47
C MET A 125 -17.64 8.90 -7.66
N PRO A 126 -18.77 8.50 -8.28
CA PRO A 126 -19.73 7.61 -7.66
C PRO A 126 -19.10 6.26 -7.33
N TYR A 127 -19.53 5.63 -6.25
CA TYR A 127 -19.12 4.27 -5.91
C TYR A 127 -20.20 3.51 -5.14
N TYR A 128 -20.18 2.19 -5.29
CA TYR A 128 -20.86 1.28 -4.36
C TYR A 128 -19.85 0.85 -3.30
N TYR A 129 -20.27 0.86 -2.04
CA TYR A 129 -19.50 0.28 -0.94
C TYR A 129 -20.40 -0.60 -0.09
N GLY A 130 -20.15 -1.91 -0.09
CA GLY A 130 -21.09 -2.87 0.47
C GLY A 130 -20.47 -4.18 0.95
N LEU A 131 -21.21 -4.86 1.83
CA LEU A 131 -20.93 -6.16 2.41
C LEU A 131 -21.54 -7.26 1.54
N LYS A 132 -20.79 -8.34 1.35
CA LYS A 132 -21.28 -9.60 0.78
C LYS A 132 -21.09 -10.69 1.82
N GLY A 133 -22.18 -11.39 2.17
CA GLY A 133 -22.17 -12.39 3.24
C GLY A 133 -22.07 -11.78 4.64
N SER A 134 -21.82 -12.61 5.64
CA SER A 134 -21.70 -12.21 7.05
C SER A 134 -20.50 -12.90 7.71
N ALA A 135 -19.75 -12.17 8.53
CA ALA A 135 -18.67 -12.72 9.34
C ALA A 135 -18.49 -11.96 10.65
N ALA A 136 -17.94 -12.64 11.65
CA ALA A 136 -17.41 -11.98 12.84
C ALA A 136 -16.00 -11.42 12.56
N GLY A 137 -15.79 -10.14 12.83
CA GLY A 137 -14.48 -9.49 12.74
C GLY A 137 -14.21 -8.76 11.43
N LYS A 138 -12.92 -8.58 11.12
CA LYS A 138 -12.46 -7.80 9.96
C LYS A 138 -12.61 -8.61 8.66
N LEU A 139 -13.07 -7.94 7.61
CA LEU A 139 -13.35 -8.52 6.31
C LEU A 139 -12.27 -8.17 5.27
N PRO A 140 -12.06 -9.04 4.26
CA PRO A 140 -11.30 -8.67 3.08
C PRO A 140 -12.00 -7.56 2.30
N LEU A 141 -11.23 -6.65 1.69
CA LEU A 141 -11.74 -5.59 0.83
C LEU A 141 -11.36 -5.85 -0.63
N PHE A 142 -12.35 -5.86 -1.52
CA PHE A 142 -12.18 -6.00 -2.97
C PHE A 142 -12.48 -4.67 -3.67
N LEU A 143 -11.46 -4.12 -4.35
CA LEU A 143 -11.58 -3.01 -5.28
C LEU A 143 -11.78 -3.57 -6.71
N TYR A 144 -12.98 -3.42 -7.25
CA TYR A 144 -13.30 -3.84 -8.62
C TYR A 144 -13.34 -2.63 -9.56
N LEU A 145 -12.56 -2.69 -10.65
CA LEU A 145 -12.50 -1.66 -11.69
C LEU A 145 -13.22 -2.12 -12.96
N HIS A 146 -14.18 -1.32 -13.45
CA HIS A 146 -14.94 -1.64 -14.66
C HIS A 146 -14.16 -1.35 -15.95
N GLY A 147 -14.69 -1.82 -17.09
CA GLY A 147 -14.09 -1.62 -18.41
C GLY A 147 -14.40 -0.26 -19.00
N SER A 148 -13.99 -0.04 -20.25
CA SER A 148 -14.36 1.15 -21.00
C SER A 148 -15.70 0.96 -21.73
N GLY A 149 -16.47 2.03 -21.84
CA GLY A 149 -17.84 2.05 -22.37
C GLY A 149 -18.64 3.15 -21.67
N PRO A 150 -19.95 3.28 -21.96
CA PRO A 150 -20.81 4.23 -21.25
C PRO A 150 -20.73 3.99 -19.73
N LYS A 151 -20.14 4.93 -18.99
CA LYS A 151 -19.74 4.71 -17.59
C LYS A 151 -20.88 4.27 -16.67
N ALA A 152 -22.12 4.70 -16.94
CA ALA A 152 -23.31 4.29 -16.19
C ALA A 152 -23.60 2.79 -16.34
N GLN A 153 -23.46 2.27 -17.56
CA GLN A 153 -23.69 0.87 -17.87
C GLN A 153 -22.57 0.00 -17.29
N GLU A 154 -21.32 0.40 -17.50
CA GLU A 154 -20.14 -0.31 -16.95
C GLU A 154 -20.19 -0.42 -15.43
N TRP A 155 -20.54 0.67 -14.75
CA TRP A 155 -20.67 0.69 -13.29
C TRP A 155 -21.81 -0.20 -12.78
N SER A 156 -22.98 -0.17 -13.44
CA SER A 156 -24.09 -1.06 -13.09
C SER A 156 -23.75 -2.55 -13.27
N THR A 157 -22.99 -2.87 -14.33
CA THR A 157 -22.46 -4.22 -14.58
C THR A 157 -21.48 -4.64 -13.49
N GLY A 158 -20.63 -3.71 -13.03
CA GLY A 158 -19.74 -3.94 -11.90
C GLY A 158 -20.46 -4.38 -10.62
N LEU A 159 -21.61 -3.77 -10.30
CA LEU A 159 -22.43 -4.17 -9.15
C LEU A 159 -22.96 -5.60 -9.27
N ILE A 160 -23.44 -5.97 -10.47
CA ILE A 160 -23.92 -7.33 -10.75
C ILE A 160 -22.79 -8.34 -10.57
N LEU A 161 -21.62 -8.06 -11.13
CA LEU A 161 -20.44 -8.91 -11.03
C LEU A 161 -19.94 -9.03 -9.59
N GLY A 162 -19.87 -7.92 -8.84
CA GLY A 162 -19.48 -7.90 -7.42
C GLY A 162 -20.33 -8.85 -6.56
N ASN A 163 -21.64 -8.89 -6.81
CA ASN A 163 -22.57 -9.79 -6.13
C ASN A 163 -22.45 -11.26 -6.60
N ARG A 164 -21.93 -11.52 -7.81
CA ARG A 164 -21.79 -12.87 -8.38
C ARG A 164 -20.49 -13.57 -7.99
N PHE A 165 -19.40 -12.82 -7.86
CA PHE A 165 -18.07 -13.36 -7.56
C PHE A 165 -18.05 -14.18 -6.27
N GLN A 166 -17.23 -15.25 -6.23
CA GLN A 166 -17.26 -16.27 -5.17
C GLN A 166 -16.18 -16.02 -4.10
N ASP A 167 -16.31 -14.91 -3.39
CA ASP A 167 -15.33 -14.41 -2.40
C ASP A 167 -15.95 -13.98 -1.06
N ASP A 168 -17.23 -14.26 -0.84
CA ASP A 168 -17.85 -14.02 0.44
C ASP A 168 -17.17 -14.84 1.57
N PRO A 169 -17.23 -14.35 2.82
CA PRO A 169 -17.70 -13.01 3.21
C PRO A 169 -16.67 -11.90 2.88
N SER A 170 -17.12 -10.76 2.37
CA SER A 170 -16.24 -9.68 1.88
C SER A 170 -16.86 -8.27 1.91
N LEU A 171 -16.01 -7.25 1.81
CA LEU A 171 -16.38 -5.88 1.50
C LEU A 171 -15.99 -5.56 0.05
N TYR A 172 -16.81 -4.76 -0.62
CA TYR A 172 -16.57 -4.30 -1.98
C TYR A 172 -16.52 -2.79 -2.07
N PHE A 173 -15.59 -2.28 -2.86
CA PHE A 173 -15.60 -0.93 -3.39
C PHE A 173 -15.64 -1.00 -4.93
N ILE A 174 -16.71 -0.48 -5.53
CA ILE A 174 -16.96 -0.53 -6.97
C ILE A 174 -17.16 0.93 -7.44
N PRO A 175 -16.10 1.62 -7.90
CA PRO A 175 -16.20 2.98 -8.39
C PRO A 175 -16.75 3.02 -9.83
N GLN A 176 -17.37 4.14 -10.16
CA GLN A 176 -17.56 4.59 -11.53
C GLN A 176 -16.40 5.52 -11.90
N ILE A 177 -15.89 5.44 -13.13
CA ILE A 177 -14.92 6.41 -13.63
C ILE A 177 -15.53 7.83 -13.59
N PRO A 178 -14.82 8.86 -13.10
CA PRO A 178 -15.41 10.19 -12.94
C PRO A 178 -15.79 10.82 -14.27
N ASN A 179 -14.84 10.93 -15.20
CA ASN A 179 -15.03 11.46 -16.54
C ASN A 179 -14.60 10.45 -17.61
N GLU A 180 -15.25 10.56 -18.78
CA GLU A 180 -14.92 9.77 -19.98
C GLU A 180 -13.86 10.47 -20.84
N GLY A 181 -13.58 9.95 -22.04
CA GLY A 181 -12.57 10.52 -22.95
C GLY A 181 -11.15 10.28 -22.43
N ASP A 182 -10.32 11.32 -22.46
CA ASP A 182 -8.91 11.25 -22.04
C ASP A 182 -8.75 10.91 -20.55
N TYR A 183 -9.81 11.05 -19.75
CA TYR A 183 -9.82 10.71 -18.32
C TYR A 183 -10.21 9.26 -18.03
N TYR A 184 -10.50 8.44 -19.05
CA TYR A 184 -10.96 7.06 -18.86
C TYR A 184 -9.80 6.10 -18.60
N ARG A 185 -8.95 6.41 -17.60
CA ARG A 185 -7.80 5.59 -17.19
C ARG A 185 -7.71 5.53 -15.67
N TRP A 186 -7.83 4.34 -15.09
CA TRP A 186 -7.82 4.17 -13.61
C TRP A 186 -6.50 4.52 -12.93
N TRP A 187 -5.39 4.60 -13.69
CA TRP A 187 -4.05 4.90 -13.16
C TRP A 187 -3.73 6.41 -13.07
N GLN A 188 -4.56 7.27 -13.64
CA GLN A 188 -4.33 8.72 -13.62
C GLN A 188 -4.36 9.30 -12.21
N VAL A 189 -3.70 10.45 -12.04
CA VAL A 189 -3.38 11.07 -10.77
C VAL A 189 -4.62 11.37 -9.90
N ALA A 190 -5.74 11.79 -10.49
CA ALA A 190 -6.98 12.02 -9.75
C ALA A 190 -7.56 10.72 -9.16
N LYS A 191 -7.43 9.61 -9.90
CA LYS A 191 -7.84 8.28 -9.41
C LYS A 191 -6.85 7.77 -8.35
N GLN A 192 -5.56 8.08 -8.47
CA GLN A 192 -4.58 7.80 -7.41
C GLN A 192 -4.94 8.48 -6.08
N PHE A 193 -5.43 9.74 -6.09
CA PHE A 193 -5.98 10.38 -4.89
C PHE A 193 -7.11 9.55 -4.27
N ALA A 194 -8.03 9.03 -5.09
CA ALA A 194 -9.12 8.18 -4.62
C ALA A 194 -8.62 6.85 -4.02
N TRP A 195 -7.58 6.24 -4.58
CA TRP A 195 -6.99 5.00 -4.07
C TRP A 195 -6.32 5.18 -2.72
N GLU A 196 -5.53 6.24 -2.56
CA GLU A 196 -4.90 6.54 -1.26
C GLU A 196 -5.94 6.90 -0.20
N LYS A 197 -6.97 7.66 -0.57
CA LYS A 197 -8.12 7.94 0.29
C LYS A 197 -8.86 6.67 0.68
N LEU A 198 -9.13 5.76 -0.26
CA LEU A 198 -9.78 4.48 -0.01
C LEU A 198 -8.98 3.64 0.97
N ILE A 199 -7.70 3.42 0.71
CA ILE A 199 -6.85 2.58 1.55
C ILE A 199 -6.75 3.18 2.96
N ARG A 200 -6.48 4.49 3.08
CA ARG A 200 -6.40 5.19 4.37
C ARG A 200 -7.69 5.04 5.18
N GLN A 201 -8.83 5.33 4.58
CA GLN A 201 -10.10 5.29 5.29
C GLN A 201 -10.56 3.85 5.59
N ALA A 202 -10.29 2.89 4.69
CA ALA A 202 -10.54 1.47 4.94
C ALA A 202 -9.75 0.93 6.15
N CYS A 203 -8.46 1.27 6.25
CA CYS A 203 -7.64 0.89 7.39
C CYS A 203 -8.14 1.49 8.72
N VAL A 204 -8.67 2.72 8.69
CA VAL A 204 -9.17 3.43 9.89
C VAL A 204 -10.58 3.00 10.31
N ASP A 205 -11.44 2.59 9.38
CA ASP A 205 -12.86 2.22 9.66
C ASP A 205 -12.99 0.99 10.57
N GLY A 206 -11.92 0.21 10.73
CA GLY A 206 -11.86 -0.93 11.64
C GLY A 206 -12.61 -2.18 11.17
N LYS A 207 -13.35 -2.11 10.05
CA LYS A 207 -14.03 -3.25 9.42
C LYS A 207 -13.16 -4.01 8.43
N VAL A 208 -12.17 -3.35 7.83
CA VAL A 208 -11.29 -3.97 6.82
C VAL A 208 -10.07 -4.58 7.48
N ASP A 209 -9.70 -5.78 7.02
CA ASP A 209 -8.40 -6.37 7.31
C ASP A 209 -7.36 -5.78 6.36
N ALA A 210 -6.45 -4.97 6.90
CA ALA A 210 -5.42 -4.28 6.13
C ALA A 210 -4.44 -5.23 5.41
N ASN A 211 -4.41 -6.52 5.76
CA ASN A 211 -3.61 -7.53 5.06
C ASN A 211 -4.42 -8.36 4.05
N ARG A 212 -5.70 -8.03 3.80
CA ARG A 212 -6.56 -8.68 2.81
C ARG A 212 -7.29 -7.64 1.96
N ILE A 213 -6.52 -6.81 1.27
CA ILE A 213 -7.02 -5.85 0.28
C ILE A 213 -6.63 -6.35 -1.11
N TYR A 214 -7.60 -6.40 -2.02
CA TYR A 214 -7.43 -6.94 -3.36
C TYR A 214 -7.86 -5.93 -4.42
N ILE A 215 -7.15 -5.90 -5.54
CA ILE A 215 -7.49 -5.05 -6.69
C ILE A 215 -7.64 -5.90 -7.95
N PHE A 216 -8.69 -5.66 -8.73
CA PHE A 216 -8.93 -6.41 -9.96
C PHE A 216 -9.90 -5.65 -10.85
N GLY A 217 -10.00 -6.04 -12.12
CA GLY A 217 -10.89 -5.37 -13.06
C GLY A 217 -10.86 -5.99 -14.44
N ILE A 218 -11.80 -5.57 -15.28
CA ILE A 218 -12.02 -6.12 -16.62
C ILE A 218 -11.73 -5.06 -17.67
N SER A 219 -11.14 -5.43 -18.82
CA SER A 219 -10.89 -4.51 -19.92
C SER A 219 -10.03 -3.34 -19.47
N GLU A 220 -10.46 -2.08 -19.60
CA GLU A 220 -9.78 -0.91 -19.03
C GLU A 220 -9.47 -1.07 -17.53
N GLY A 221 -10.37 -1.67 -16.75
CA GLY A 221 -10.11 -2.08 -15.37
C GLY A 221 -9.02 -3.14 -15.21
N GLY A 222 -8.77 -3.97 -16.23
CA GLY A 222 -7.64 -4.89 -16.33
C GLY A 222 -6.31 -4.16 -16.51
N TYR A 223 -6.24 -3.19 -17.43
CA TYR A 223 -5.06 -2.31 -17.59
C TYR A 223 -4.77 -1.55 -16.29
N GLY A 224 -5.81 -0.92 -15.73
CA GLY A 224 -5.77 -0.17 -14.49
C GLY A 224 -5.27 -1.02 -13.31
N SER A 225 -5.90 -2.18 -13.09
CA SER A 225 -5.51 -3.06 -11.98
C SER A 225 -4.11 -3.66 -12.15
N GLN A 226 -3.62 -3.91 -13.36
CA GLN A 226 -2.23 -4.34 -13.57
C GLN A 226 -1.24 -3.24 -13.20
N ARG A 227 -1.48 -2.01 -13.67
CA ARG A 227 -0.63 -0.86 -13.40
C ARG A 227 -0.60 -0.51 -11.90
N LEU A 228 -1.77 -0.48 -11.28
CA LEU A 228 -1.93 -0.20 -9.85
C LEU A 228 -1.43 -1.34 -8.96
N ALA A 229 -1.46 -2.60 -9.42
CA ALA A 229 -0.86 -3.71 -8.70
C ALA A 229 0.64 -3.47 -8.46
N SER A 230 1.37 -3.06 -9.49
CA SER A 230 2.79 -2.74 -9.39
C SER A 230 3.07 -1.50 -8.53
N PHE A 231 2.28 -0.43 -8.68
CA PHE A 231 2.55 0.86 -8.02
C PHE A 231 2.14 0.92 -6.54
N TYR A 232 1.17 0.11 -6.13
CA TYR A 232 0.67 0.01 -4.75
C TYR A 232 0.86 -1.39 -4.16
N ALA A 233 1.79 -2.20 -4.70
CA ALA A 233 1.98 -3.61 -4.32
C ALA A 233 2.16 -3.83 -2.80
N ASP A 234 2.69 -2.85 -2.08
CA ASP A 234 2.87 -2.90 -0.63
C ASP A 234 1.56 -2.77 0.18
N TYR A 235 0.42 -2.57 -0.47
CA TYR A 235 -0.93 -2.55 0.15
C TYR A 235 -1.77 -3.76 -0.22
N TRP A 236 -1.49 -4.42 -1.35
CA TRP A 236 -2.30 -5.51 -1.85
C TRP A 236 -1.90 -6.84 -1.21
N ALA A 237 -2.88 -7.70 -0.96
CA ALA A 237 -2.64 -9.12 -0.74
C ALA A 237 -2.53 -9.87 -2.08
N ALA A 238 -3.38 -9.51 -3.05
CA ALA A 238 -3.29 -9.99 -4.42
C ALA A 238 -3.96 -9.05 -5.43
N ALA A 239 -3.55 -9.17 -6.69
CA ALA A 239 -4.14 -8.46 -7.83
C ALA A 239 -4.66 -9.43 -8.91
N GLY A 240 -5.76 -9.05 -9.58
CA GLY A 240 -6.49 -9.89 -10.52
C GLY A 240 -6.86 -9.29 -11.88
N PRO A 241 -5.96 -8.69 -12.68
CA PRO A 241 -6.33 -8.17 -14.00
C PRO A 241 -7.06 -9.19 -14.89
N MET A 242 -8.08 -8.76 -15.63
CA MET A 242 -8.81 -9.59 -16.58
C MET A 242 -8.98 -8.89 -17.93
N ALA A 243 -8.63 -9.57 -19.02
CA ALA A 243 -8.78 -9.08 -20.38
C ALA A 243 -8.29 -7.64 -20.58
N GLY A 244 -7.08 -7.35 -20.07
CA GLY A 244 -6.38 -6.06 -20.21
C GLY A 244 -4.95 -6.28 -20.68
N GLY A 245 -4.02 -5.39 -20.33
CA GLY A 245 -2.58 -5.62 -20.51
C GLY A 245 -1.74 -4.36 -20.65
N GLU A 246 -0.77 -4.16 -19.78
CA GLU A 246 0.15 -3.01 -19.84
C GLU A 246 1.53 -3.44 -20.36
N PRO A 247 2.19 -2.62 -21.21
CA PRO A 247 3.62 -2.76 -21.43
C PRO A 247 4.35 -2.72 -20.08
N LEU A 248 5.28 -3.66 -19.85
CA LEU A 248 5.86 -3.86 -18.51
C LEU A 248 6.66 -2.67 -17.95
N LYS A 249 7.06 -1.70 -18.78
CA LYS A 249 7.58 -0.42 -18.28
C LYS A 249 6.56 0.35 -17.43
N ASN A 250 5.26 0.12 -17.62
CA ASN A 250 4.19 0.75 -16.83
C ASN A 250 3.75 -0.10 -15.63
N ALA A 251 4.20 -1.35 -15.57
CA ALA A 251 3.90 -2.30 -14.49
C ALA A 251 5.09 -3.26 -14.28
N PRO A 252 6.23 -2.79 -13.75
CA PRO A 252 7.39 -3.65 -13.47
C PRO A 252 7.00 -4.87 -12.62
N VAL A 253 7.36 -6.06 -13.09
CA VAL A 253 6.94 -7.31 -12.43
C VAL A 253 7.56 -7.46 -11.06
N GLU A 254 8.78 -6.94 -10.85
CA GLU A 254 9.53 -7.00 -9.61
C GLU A 254 8.74 -6.44 -8.43
N ASN A 255 7.96 -5.37 -8.65
CA ASN A 255 7.17 -4.76 -7.60
C ASN A 255 6.10 -5.74 -7.04
N CYS A 256 5.68 -6.72 -7.84
CA CYS A 256 4.66 -7.70 -7.47
C CYS A 256 5.23 -8.96 -6.76
N ALA A 257 6.51 -8.99 -6.41
CA ALA A 257 7.17 -10.20 -5.88
C ALA A 257 6.53 -10.78 -4.59
N ASN A 258 5.90 -9.93 -3.78
CA ASN A 258 5.35 -10.26 -2.46
C ASN A 258 3.81 -10.35 -2.41
N ILE A 259 3.14 -10.31 -3.57
CA ILE A 259 1.67 -10.41 -3.66
C ILE A 259 1.25 -11.61 -4.51
N GLY A 260 0.01 -12.06 -4.36
CA GLY A 260 -0.61 -12.93 -5.36
C GLY A 260 -0.90 -12.15 -6.65
N PHE A 261 -0.55 -12.67 -7.82
CA PHE A 261 -0.86 -12.04 -9.10
C PHE A 261 -1.57 -12.99 -10.08
N SER A 262 -2.86 -12.77 -10.33
CA SER A 262 -3.63 -13.51 -11.33
C SER A 262 -3.93 -12.62 -12.53
N PHE A 263 -3.63 -13.05 -13.74
CA PHE A 263 -3.97 -12.31 -14.95
C PHE A 263 -4.51 -13.23 -16.03
N LEU A 264 -5.81 -13.11 -16.30
CA LEU A 264 -6.52 -13.98 -17.24
C LEU A 264 -7.03 -13.18 -18.43
N THR A 265 -6.75 -13.65 -19.64
CA THR A 265 -7.21 -13.02 -20.89
C THR A 265 -7.63 -14.11 -21.88
N GLY A 266 -8.58 -13.84 -22.76
CA GLY A 266 -8.94 -14.79 -23.82
C GLY A 266 -7.77 -14.97 -24.78
N ALA A 267 -7.46 -16.21 -25.17
CA ALA A 267 -6.35 -16.49 -26.08
C ALA A 267 -6.52 -15.79 -27.43
N ASP A 268 -7.78 -15.60 -27.86
CA ASP A 268 -8.12 -15.00 -29.13
C ASP A 268 -8.43 -13.49 -29.01
N ASP A 269 -8.32 -12.90 -27.81
CA ASP A 269 -8.53 -11.47 -27.56
C ASP A 269 -7.34 -10.62 -28.03
N THR A 270 -7.27 -10.38 -29.34
CA THR A 270 -6.21 -9.61 -29.99
C THR A 270 -6.40 -8.09 -29.91
N GLY A 271 -7.60 -7.64 -29.51
CA GLY A 271 -7.94 -6.23 -29.40
C GLY A 271 -7.00 -5.52 -28.43
N PHE A 272 -6.46 -4.36 -28.84
CA PHE A 272 -5.53 -3.56 -28.02
C PHE A 272 -4.35 -4.38 -27.45
N TYR A 273 -3.91 -5.42 -28.18
CA TYR A 273 -2.81 -6.30 -27.83
C TYR A 273 -2.98 -7.07 -26.51
N ARG A 274 -4.21 -7.24 -26.01
CA ARG A 274 -4.47 -7.84 -24.69
C ARG A 274 -3.85 -9.22 -24.52
N ASN A 275 -4.07 -10.13 -25.47
CA ASN A 275 -3.47 -11.47 -25.39
C ASN A 275 -1.93 -11.42 -25.44
N THR A 276 -1.35 -10.62 -26.32
CA THR A 276 0.10 -10.43 -26.46
C THR A 276 0.73 -9.89 -25.18
N LEU A 277 0.14 -8.83 -24.60
CA LEU A 277 0.64 -8.22 -23.36
C LEU A 277 0.45 -9.13 -22.14
N THR A 278 -0.63 -9.93 -22.11
CA THR A 278 -0.81 -10.98 -21.09
C THR A 278 0.30 -12.02 -21.20
N TYR A 279 0.62 -12.48 -22.41
CA TYR A 279 1.72 -13.42 -22.64
C TYR A 279 3.09 -12.84 -22.26
N TYR A 280 3.38 -11.59 -22.61
CA TYR A 280 4.62 -10.92 -22.20
C TYR A 280 4.73 -10.81 -20.68
N THR A 281 3.60 -10.54 -20.01
CA THR A 281 3.54 -10.52 -18.54
C THR A 281 3.81 -11.91 -17.97
N GLN A 282 3.22 -12.97 -18.55
CA GLN A 282 3.47 -14.37 -18.15
C GLN A 282 4.96 -14.70 -18.20
N VAL A 283 5.60 -14.48 -19.36
CA VAL A 283 7.02 -14.77 -19.57
C VAL A 283 7.90 -14.01 -18.57
N ALA A 284 7.56 -12.75 -18.26
CA ALA A 284 8.32 -11.96 -17.31
C ALA A 284 8.18 -12.45 -15.86
N PHE A 285 6.97 -12.84 -15.43
CA PHE A 285 6.75 -13.41 -14.11
C PHE A 285 7.40 -14.79 -13.96
N ASP A 286 7.28 -15.67 -14.97
CA ASP A 286 7.96 -16.97 -15.02
C ASP A 286 9.48 -16.78 -14.89
N SER A 287 10.04 -15.83 -15.66
CA SER A 287 11.47 -15.52 -15.64
C SER A 287 11.92 -14.96 -14.28
N ALA A 288 11.13 -14.07 -13.68
CA ALA A 288 11.44 -13.49 -12.36
C ALA A 288 11.38 -14.55 -11.25
N GLN A 289 10.39 -15.44 -11.29
CA GLN A 289 10.28 -16.57 -10.36
C GLN A 289 11.45 -17.55 -10.51
N LEU A 290 11.84 -17.88 -11.75
CA LEU A 290 12.99 -18.76 -12.00
C LEU A 290 14.31 -18.12 -11.53
N ALA A 291 14.51 -16.83 -11.81
CA ALA A 291 15.71 -16.11 -11.40
C ALA A 291 15.80 -15.97 -9.87
N ARG A 292 14.66 -15.90 -9.18
CA ARG A 292 14.59 -15.72 -7.75
C ARG A 292 13.34 -16.39 -7.14
N PRO A 293 13.39 -17.71 -6.87
CA PRO A 293 12.20 -18.45 -6.46
C PRO A 293 11.76 -18.17 -5.03
N LEU A 294 12.69 -17.78 -4.14
CA LEU A 294 12.44 -17.65 -2.72
C LEU A 294 12.92 -16.30 -2.15
N ASP A 295 12.22 -15.85 -1.10
CA ASP A 295 12.63 -14.72 -0.27
C ASP A 295 13.70 -15.11 0.77
N ALA A 296 14.11 -14.14 1.58
CA ALA A 296 15.09 -14.36 2.66
C ALA A 296 14.60 -15.34 3.75
N ASP A 297 13.29 -15.49 3.93
CA ASP A 297 12.65 -16.41 4.87
C ASP A 297 12.24 -17.75 4.24
N LYS A 298 12.65 -18.01 3.00
CA LYS A 298 12.36 -19.23 2.22
C LYS A 298 10.89 -19.40 1.82
N HIS A 299 10.14 -18.31 1.71
CA HIS A 299 8.82 -18.31 1.09
C HIS A 299 8.90 -18.05 -0.42
N PRO A 300 7.97 -18.58 -1.23
CA PRO A 300 7.92 -18.30 -2.66
C PRO A 300 7.75 -16.81 -2.97
N LEU A 301 8.65 -16.27 -3.80
CA LEU A 301 8.47 -14.98 -4.47
C LEU A 301 7.71 -15.20 -5.78
N PHE A 302 6.93 -14.19 -6.20
CA PHE A 302 6.13 -14.21 -7.43
C PHE A 302 5.13 -15.37 -7.47
N GLN A 303 4.17 -15.40 -6.55
CA GLN A 303 3.07 -16.35 -6.62
C GLN A 303 2.04 -15.87 -7.63
N HIS A 304 2.01 -16.49 -8.81
CA HIS A 304 1.24 -15.98 -9.93
C HIS A 304 0.47 -17.05 -10.71
N ARG A 305 -0.57 -16.60 -11.42
CA ARG A 305 -1.39 -17.38 -12.35
C ARG A 305 -1.73 -16.50 -13.56
N ILE A 306 -0.93 -16.58 -14.62
CA ILE A 306 -1.08 -15.73 -15.80
C ILE A 306 -1.32 -16.60 -17.02
N ASN A 307 -2.53 -16.57 -17.56
CA ASN A 307 -2.95 -17.53 -18.57
C ASN A 307 -3.78 -16.87 -19.68
N LEU A 308 -3.51 -17.30 -20.91
CA LEU A 308 -4.42 -17.17 -22.03
C LEU A 308 -5.44 -18.31 -22.02
N LEU A 309 -6.73 -17.99 -22.08
CA LEU A 309 -7.82 -18.95 -22.00
C LEU A 309 -8.25 -19.40 -23.41
N PRO A 310 -8.08 -20.68 -23.79
CA PRO A 310 -8.37 -21.15 -25.14
C PRO A 310 -9.83 -20.96 -25.56
N GLY A 311 -10.05 -20.57 -26.82
CA GLY A 311 -11.39 -20.39 -27.40
C GLY A 311 -12.18 -19.22 -26.82
N MET A 312 -11.54 -18.37 -26.01
CA MET A 312 -12.15 -17.17 -25.46
C MET A 312 -11.60 -15.92 -26.15
N GLN A 313 -12.51 -14.99 -26.37
CA GLN A 313 -12.27 -13.64 -26.89
C GLN A 313 -12.22 -12.66 -25.72
N HIS A 314 -12.65 -11.41 -25.95
CA HIS A 314 -12.68 -10.38 -24.92
C HIS A 314 -13.47 -10.77 -23.66
N HIS A 315 -14.55 -11.52 -23.84
CA HIS A 315 -15.29 -12.10 -22.72
C HIS A 315 -14.65 -13.41 -22.26
N ILE A 316 -14.32 -13.48 -20.97
CA ILE A 316 -13.80 -14.68 -20.31
C ILE A 316 -14.68 -15.10 -19.12
N LYS A 317 -14.38 -16.27 -18.54
CA LYS A 317 -14.96 -16.70 -17.26
C LYS A 317 -14.40 -15.88 -16.09
N TYR A 318 -15.00 -14.72 -15.82
CA TYR A 318 -14.55 -13.80 -14.76
C TYR A 318 -14.58 -14.40 -13.35
N ASP A 319 -15.45 -15.39 -13.10
CA ASP A 319 -15.65 -15.98 -11.78
C ASP A 319 -14.45 -16.80 -11.27
N LEU A 320 -13.44 -17.02 -12.13
CA LEU A 320 -12.19 -17.70 -11.78
C LEU A 320 -11.23 -16.85 -10.93
N THR A 321 -11.42 -15.53 -10.89
CA THR A 321 -10.44 -14.57 -10.34
C THR A 321 -10.53 -14.46 -8.82
N THR A 322 -11.65 -14.02 -8.25
CA THR A 322 -11.74 -13.73 -6.80
C THR A 322 -11.55 -14.95 -5.89
N PRO A 323 -11.95 -16.19 -6.27
CA PRO A 323 -11.66 -17.38 -5.46
C PRO A 323 -10.17 -17.69 -5.34
N TRP A 324 -9.36 -17.24 -6.30
CA TRP A 324 -7.91 -17.37 -6.25
C TRP A 324 -7.30 -16.25 -5.42
N LEU A 325 -7.73 -14.99 -5.63
CA LEU A 325 -7.22 -13.83 -4.88
C LEU A 325 -7.42 -13.99 -3.37
N LYS A 326 -8.60 -14.44 -2.92
CA LYS A 326 -8.94 -14.52 -1.49
C LYS A 326 -8.09 -15.49 -0.67
N LYS A 327 -7.25 -16.32 -1.33
CA LYS A 327 -6.31 -17.24 -0.70
C LYS A 327 -5.05 -16.53 -0.17
N PHE A 328 -4.80 -15.30 -0.62
CA PHE A 328 -3.60 -14.55 -0.26
C PHE A 328 -3.84 -13.64 0.93
N VAL A 329 -2.84 -13.55 1.80
CA VAL A 329 -2.76 -12.58 2.89
C VAL A 329 -1.43 -11.86 2.72
N ARG A 330 -1.45 -10.53 2.75
CA ARG A 330 -0.26 -9.70 2.61
C ARG A 330 0.71 -9.97 3.76
N ASN A 331 1.99 -10.14 3.44
CA ASN A 331 3.06 -9.99 4.42
C ASN A 331 3.43 -8.49 4.50
N PRO A 332 3.13 -7.78 5.61
CA PRO A 332 3.49 -6.36 5.73
C PRO A 332 4.99 -6.12 5.98
N TYR A 333 5.76 -7.17 6.33
CA TYR A 333 7.16 -7.10 6.71
C TYR A 333 8.05 -8.08 5.92
N PRO A 334 8.02 -8.08 4.58
CA PRO A 334 8.85 -8.99 3.82
C PRO A 334 10.33 -8.65 4.01
N LYS A 335 11.16 -9.66 4.24
CA LYS A 335 12.62 -9.50 4.36
C LYS A 335 13.32 -9.41 3.00
N THR A 336 12.61 -9.70 1.91
CA THR A 336 13.03 -9.39 0.56
C THR A 336 12.08 -8.38 -0.06
N VAL A 337 12.60 -7.24 -0.49
CA VAL A 337 11.82 -6.22 -1.22
C VAL A 337 12.49 -5.96 -2.56
N LEU A 338 11.70 -6.06 -3.63
CA LEU A 338 12.08 -5.65 -4.96
C LEU A 338 11.17 -4.50 -5.35
N TRP A 339 11.75 -3.35 -5.68
CA TRP A 339 10.99 -2.16 -6.00
C TRP A 339 11.69 -1.35 -7.07
N GLU A 340 11.13 -1.33 -8.27
CA GLU A 340 11.40 -0.30 -9.27
C GLU A 340 10.47 0.88 -8.98
N ASP A 341 11.04 2.01 -8.54
CA ASP A 341 10.34 3.28 -8.48
C ASP A 341 10.27 3.89 -9.88
N TYR A 342 9.05 4.12 -10.35
CA TYR A 342 8.75 4.61 -11.69
C TYR A 342 7.62 5.63 -11.66
N GLU A 343 7.61 6.50 -12.67
CA GLU A 343 6.63 7.55 -12.85
C GLU A 343 5.25 6.98 -13.28
N MET A 344 4.18 7.47 -12.64
CA MET A 344 2.79 7.24 -13.04
C MET A 344 1.95 8.53 -12.96
N ASP A 345 1.63 9.08 -14.12
CA ASP A 345 0.95 10.38 -14.30
C ASP A 345 1.64 11.52 -13.53
N GLY A 346 2.93 11.70 -13.77
CA GLY A 346 3.86 12.65 -13.16
C GLY A 346 4.23 12.36 -11.71
N ARG A 347 3.87 11.19 -11.17
CA ARG A 347 4.02 10.85 -9.75
C ARG A 347 4.93 9.65 -9.52
N HIS A 348 5.85 9.77 -8.57
CA HIS A 348 6.66 8.68 -8.03
C HIS A 348 6.19 8.32 -6.62
N ARG A 349 6.39 7.08 -6.18
CA ARG A 349 6.06 6.69 -4.79
C ARG A 349 7.17 7.18 -3.86
N SER A 350 6.81 7.83 -2.76
CA SER A 350 7.77 8.22 -1.71
C SER A 350 8.27 7.04 -0.87
N GLY A 351 7.47 5.97 -0.76
CA GLY A 351 7.83 4.78 -0.01
C GLY A 351 7.09 3.52 -0.44
N PHE A 352 7.71 2.38 -0.13
CA PHE A 352 7.30 1.04 -0.50
C PHE A 352 7.76 0.02 0.57
N TYR A 353 6.81 -0.71 1.16
CA TYR A 353 7.01 -1.57 2.34
C TYR A 353 7.63 -0.84 3.54
N ASN A 354 8.94 -0.97 3.73
CA ASN A 354 9.71 -0.37 4.81
C ASN A 354 10.80 0.60 4.31
N LEU A 355 10.82 0.89 3.01
CA LEU A 355 11.75 1.80 2.36
C LEU A 355 11.07 3.11 2.02
N GLN A 356 11.70 4.24 2.36
CA GLN A 356 11.24 5.57 1.98
C GLN A 356 12.38 6.35 1.32
N VAL A 357 12.17 6.84 0.11
CA VAL A 357 13.13 7.65 -0.64
C VAL A 357 13.10 9.06 -0.09
N LEU A 358 14.18 9.50 0.56
CA LEU A 358 14.32 10.86 1.08
C LEU A 358 14.85 11.81 0.00
N THR A 359 15.70 11.30 -0.89
CA THR A 359 16.24 12.03 -2.03
C THR A 359 16.53 11.04 -3.15
N SER A 360 15.94 11.27 -4.32
CA SER A 360 16.18 10.45 -5.51
C SER A 360 17.62 10.64 -6.01
N PRO A 361 18.29 9.57 -6.50
CA PRO A 361 19.66 9.67 -7.01
C PRO A 361 19.74 10.45 -8.35
N SER A 362 18.66 10.40 -9.14
CA SER A 362 18.51 11.11 -10.41
C SER A 362 17.03 11.16 -10.82
N GLU A 363 16.74 11.77 -11.98
CA GLU A 363 15.43 11.73 -12.63
C GLU A 363 15.11 10.36 -13.26
N ASN A 364 16.09 9.44 -13.30
CA ASN A 364 15.90 8.09 -13.83
C ASN A 364 15.12 7.22 -12.84
N ARG A 365 14.52 6.16 -13.38
CA ARG A 365 13.94 5.08 -12.57
C ARG A 365 15.00 4.44 -11.69
N THR A 366 14.65 4.15 -10.45
CA THR A 366 15.56 3.51 -9.50
C THR A 366 15.00 2.18 -9.03
N PHE A 367 15.79 1.13 -9.17
CA PHE A 367 15.51 -0.20 -8.66
C PHE A 367 16.22 -0.45 -7.33
N TYR A 368 15.42 -0.69 -6.29
CA TYR A 368 15.83 -1.07 -4.95
C TYR A 368 15.60 -2.56 -4.75
N GLU A 369 16.68 -3.29 -4.47
CA GLU A 369 16.64 -4.68 -4.05
C GLU A 369 17.16 -4.77 -2.62
N MET A 370 16.27 -5.04 -1.66
CA MET A 370 16.62 -5.22 -0.26
C MET A 370 16.52 -6.69 0.16
N ASN A 371 17.47 -7.13 0.97
CA ASN A 371 17.42 -8.37 1.74
C ASN A 371 17.78 -8.13 3.20
N ILE A 372 17.04 -8.75 4.11
CA ILE A 372 17.32 -8.71 5.54
C ILE A 372 17.58 -10.13 6.05
N HIS A 373 18.76 -10.35 6.62
CA HIS A 373 19.13 -11.63 7.21
C HIS A 373 20.10 -11.40 8.37
N ASN A 374 19.84 -12.03 9.53
CA ASN A 374 20.70 -11.95 10.72
C ASN A 374 21.12 -10.52 11.10
N ASN A 375 20.16 -9.58 11.16
CA ASN A 375 20.40 -8.15 11.45
C ASN A 375 21.27 -7.40 10.42
N VAL A 376 21.50 -7.99 9.25
CA VAL A 376 22.16 -7.32 8.13
C VAL A 376 21.11 -6.97 7.09
N VAL A 377 20.98 -5.67 6.80
CA VAL A 377 20.17 -5.13 5.71
C VAL A 377 21.10 -4.88 4.53
N THR A 378 20.99 -5.67 3.48
CA THR A 378 21.73 -5.49 2.23
C THR A 378 20.81 -4.88 1.19
N ILE A 379 21.20 -3.76 0.60
CA ILE A 379 20.46 -3.06 -0.45
C ILE A 379 21.34 -2.88 -1.68
N ASN A 380 20.88 -3.38 -2.82
CA ASN A 380 21.43 -3.02 -4.13
C ASN A 380 20.53 -1.97 -4.76
N ILE A 381 21.11 -0.84 -5.15
CA ILE A 381 20.38 0.30 -5.72
C ILE A 381 20.95 0.59 -7.09
N LYS A 382 20.09 0.51 -8.11
CA LYS A 382 20.45 0.64 -9.52
C LYS A 382 19.56 1.65 -10.21
N GLU A 383 20.13 2.50 -11.06
CA GLU A 383 19.34 3.20 -12.07
C GLU A 383 18.94 2.22 -13.17
N VAL A 384 17.73 2.39 -13.72
CA VAL A 384 17.17 1.53 -14.76
C VAL A 384 16.91 2.36 -16.01
N GLU A 385 17.48 1.92 -17.12
CA GLU A 385 17.19 2.47 -18.45
C GLU A 385 16.45 1.42 -19.27
N TYR A 386 15.37 1.84 -19.94
CA TYR A 386 14.57 1.01 -20.83
C TYR A 386 14.91 1.33 -22.29
N THR A 387 15.15 0.31 -23.09
CA THR A 387 15.26 0.44 -24.55
C THR A 387 14.17 -0.40 -25.20
N ALA A 388 13.27 0.25 -25.94
CA ALA A 388 12.22 -0.45 -26.67
C ALA A 388 12.85 -1.35 -27.75
N VAL A 389 12.50 -2.64 -27.71
CA VAL A 389 12.96 -3.64 -28.70
C VAL A 389 11.83 -4.09 -29.63
N GLU A 390 10.60 -3.75 -29.28
CA GLU A 390 9.42 -4.01 -30.09
C GLU A 390 8.49 -2.80 -29.99
N LYS A 391 8.05 -2.31 -31.15
CA LYS A 391 7.01 -1.30 -31.27
C LYS A 391 5.90 -1.83 -32.16
N ASP A 392 4.67 -1.47 -31.82
CA ASP A 392 3.52 -1.75 -32.66
C ASP A 392 3.60 -0.94 -33.97
N LYS A 393 3.05 -1.51 -35.06
CA LYS A 393 3.18 -0.94 -36.41
C LYS A 393 2.22 0.22 -36.69
N ASN A 394 1.11 0.31 -35.95
CA ASN A 394 0.01 1.22 -36.23
C ASN A 394 0.15 2.53 -35.45
N TRP A 395 0.55 2.45 -34.18
CA TRP A 395 0.59 3.60 -33.26
C TRP A 395 1.97 3.84 -32.65
N GLY A 396 2.95 2.98 -32.94
CA GLY A 396 4.31 3.12 -32.41
C GLY A 396 4.42 2.87 -30.90
N ILE A 397 3.41 2.23 -30.30
CA ILE A 397 3.38 1.86 -28.89
C ILE A 397 4.53 0.89 -28.63
N GLU A 398 5.33 1.21 -27.62
CA GLU A 398 6.44 0.35 -27.21
C GLU A 398 5.89 -0.84 -26.42
N MET A 399 6.10 -2.04 -26.96
CA MET A 399 5.47 -3.27 -26.46
C MET A 399 6.40 -4.09 -25.58
N ARG A 400 7.70 -4.12 -25.92
CA ARG A 400 8.74 -4.85 -25.18
C ARG A 400 10.00 -4.03 -25.04
N PHE A 401 10.76 -4.34 -24.00
CA PHE A 401 11.93 -3.57 -23.61
C PHE A 401 13.07 -4.46 -23.15
N ASN A 402 14.29 -4.05 -23.48
CA ASN A 402 15.47 -4.44 -22.73
C ASN A 402 15.72 -3.44 -21.60
N ARG A 403 16.24 -3.93 -20.49
CA ARG A 403 16.64 -3.10 -19.34
C ARG A 403 18.15 -3.13 -19.20
N SER A 404 18.74 -1.96 -18.98
CA SER A 404 20.13 -1.83 -18.57
C SER A 404 20.20 -1.21 -17.17
N TYR A 405 21.24 -1.57 -16.42
CA TYR A 405 21.38 -1.17 -15.02
C TYR A 405 22.73 -0.55 -14.74
N LYS A 406 22.73 0.55 -13.99
CA LYS A 406 23.95 1.20 -13.47
C LYS A 406 23.81 1.35 -11.97
N LYS A 407 24.90 1.24 -11.21
CA LYS A 407 24.84 1.49 -9.75
C LYS A 407 24.43 2.93 -9.50
N ALA A 408 23.35 3.13 -8.74
CA ALA A 408 22.90 4.47 -8.35
C ALA A 408 23.84 5.08 -7.30
N LYS A 409 23.95 6.42 -7.31
CA LYS A 409 24.77 7.24 -6.40
C LYS A 409 24.05 8.55 -6.11
N GLY A 410 24.32 9.17 -4.96
CA GLY A 410 23.85 10.51 -4.62
C GLY A 410 22.44 10.57 -4.03
N GLY A 411 21.78 9.42 -3.85
CA GLY A 411 20.46 9.34 -3.23
C GLY A 411 20.52 9.20 -1.70
N GLN A 412 19.37 9.38 -1.06
CA GLN A 412 19.16 9.14 0.37
C GLN A 412 17.92 8.29 0.60
N LEU A 413 18.05 7.24 1.41
CA LEU A 413 17.00 6.28 1.72
C LEU A 413 16.82 6.15 3.23
N ARG A 414 15.57 6.11 3.68
CA ARG A 414 15.19 5.72 5.03
C ARG A 414 14.68 4.28 5.04
N ILE A 415 15.21 3.49 5.96
CA ILE A 415 14.84 2.09 6.19
C ILE A 415 14.16 2.01 7.54
N TYR A 416 12.87 1.73 7.55
CA TYR A 416 12.11 1.47 8.76
C TYR A 416 12.26 0.02 9.21
N LEU A 417 12.32 -0.21 10.52
CA LEU A 417 12.62 -1.52 11.12
C LEU A 417 11.73 -1.79 12.34
N ASN A 418 11.40 -3.07 12.56
CA ASN A 418 10.69 -3.58 13.73
C ASN A 418 11.28 -4.95 14.14
N ASN A 419 10.66 -5.59 15.15
CA ASN A 419 11.10 -6.90 15.64
C ASN A 419 10.84 -8.07 14.66
N GLU A 420 9.98 -7.87 13.65
CA GLU A 420 9.71 -8.90 12.62
C GLU A 420 10.83 -8.92 11.57
N LEU A 421 11.44 -7.76 11.31
CA LEU A 421 12.52 -7.61 10.33
C LEU A 421 13.90 -7.94 10.94
N ILE A 422 14.14 -7.55 12.19
CA ILE A 422 15.45 -7.67 12.86
C ILE A 422 15.31 -7.96 14.36
N ASP A 423 16.36 -8.50 14.99
CA ASP A 423 16.46 -8.54 16.45
C ASP A 423 16.93 -7.18 16.97
N LEU A 424 16.04 -6.36 17.51
CA LEU A 424 16.42 -5.03 18.00
C LEU A 424 17.54 -5.09 19.05
N ASN A 425 17.80 -6.23 19.74
CA ASN A 425 18.85 -6.36 20.78
C ASN A 425 20.26 -6.43 20.23
N LYS A 426 20.41 -6.60 18.92
CA LYS A 426 21.69 -6.71 18.25
C LYS A 426 21.94 -5.48 17.39
N PRO A 427 23.22 -5.13 17.15
CA PRO A 427 23.55 -4.09 16.20
C PRO A 427 23.02 -4.47 14.81
N VAL A 428 22.50 -3.47 14.11
CA VAL A 428 22.04 -3.58 12.72
C VAL A 428 23.18 -3.11 11.82
N THR A 429 23.52 -3.92 10.83
CA THR A 429 24.47 -3.55 9.78
C THR A 429 23.70 -3.21 8.51
N VAL A 430 24.03 -2.10 7.85
CA VAL A 430 23.45 -1.73 6.55
C VAL A 430 24.55 -1.71 5.50
N ILE A 431 24.38 -2.53 4.47
CA ILE A 431 25.29 -2.65 3.32
C ILE A 431 24.55 -2.12 2.11
N VAL A 432 25.13 -1.14 1.41
CA VAL A 432 24.56 -0.57 0.19
C VAL A 432 25.54 -0.72 -0.95
N ASN A 433 25.10 -1.35 -2.04
CA ASN A 433 25.90 -1.59 -3.25
C ASN A 433 27.25 -2.29 -2.95
N GLY A 434 27.24 -3.21 -1.96
CA GLY A 434 28.39 -3.98 -1.51
C GLY A 434 29.30 -3.28 -0.49
N LYS A 435 28.99 -2.04 -0.09
CA LYS A 435 29.76 -1.29 0.91
C LYS A 435 28.98 -1.17 2.22
N GLU A 436 29.59 -1.57 3.33
CA GLU A 436 29.05 -1.28 4.66
C GLU A 436 28.98 0.24 4.85
N ARG A 437 27.77 0.76 5.09
CA ARG A 437 27.53 2.18 5.35
C ARG A 437 27.47 2.48 6.83
N LEU A 438 27.11 1.48 7.62
CA LEU A 438 26.67 1.66 8.99
C LEU A 438 26.64 0.32 9.72
N ARG A 439 27.04 0.35 10.99
CA ARG A 439 26.72 -0.67 11.99
C ARG A 439 26.42 -0.01 13.33
N LYS A 440 25.19 -0.09 13.83
CA LYS A 440 24.80 0.52 15.12
C LYS A 440 23.70 -0.24 15.84
N ASN A 441 23.60 -0.03 17.15
CA ASN A 441 22.40 -0.37 17.89
C ASN A 441 21.32 0.68 17.58
N VAL A 442 20.13 0.21 17.17
CA VAL A 442 18.98 1.08 16.94
C VAL A 442 18.14 1.16 18.21
N GLN A 443 17.51 2.32 18.43
CA GLN A 443 16.63 2.55 19.57
C GLN A 443 15.26 2.99 19.06
N ALA A 444 14.21 2.47 19.69
CA ALA A 444 12.86 2.85 19.35
C ALA A 444 12.60 4.32 19.71
N ASN A 445 11.96 5.07 18.82
CA ASN A 445 11.62 6.46 18.99
C ASN A 445 10.18 6.71 18.52
N LEU A 446 9.43 7.48 19.30
CA LEU A 446 8.09 7.92 18.94
C LEU A 446 8.06 8.68 17.59
N ARG A 447 9.14 9.41 17.25
CA ARG A 447 9.30 10.09 15.95
C ARG A 447 9.15 9.13 14.77
N ASP A 448 9.79 7.98 14.84
CA ASP A 448 9.83 7.02 13.74
C ASP A 448 8.46 6.35 13.56
N MET A 449 7.75 6.10 14.67
CA MET A 449 6.38 5.59 14.67
C MET A 449 5.41 6.59 14.01
N ILE A 450 5.52 7.87 14.35
CA ILE A 450 4.68 8.94 13.78
C ILE A 450 4.98 9.12 12.30
N ASN A 451 6.26 9.22 11.91
CA ASN A 451 6.66 9.42 10.53
C ASN A 451 6.24 8.25 9.63
N SER A 452 6.48 7.01 10.06
CA SER A 452 6.07 5.82 9.30
C SER A 452 4.55 5.69 9.20
N CYS A 453 3.81 5.98 10.27
CA CYS A 453 2.34 6.00 10.22
C CYS A 453 1.82 7.07 9.24
N THR A 454 2.49 8.22 9.14
CA THR A 454 2.12 9.31 8.22
C THR A 454 2.40 8.97 6.76
N GLU A 455 3.51 8.25 6.52
CA GLU A 455 3.93 7.79 5.20
C GLU A 455 3.01 6.70 4.66
N TYR A 456 2.73 5.68 5.48
CA TYR A 456 2.11 4.44 5.01
C TYR A 456 0.64 4.27 5.40
N PHE A 457 0.12 5.07 6.34
CA PHE A 457 -1.29 5.07 6.76
C PHE A 457 -1.88 3.66 7.04
N ASP A 458 -1.07 2.79 7.63
CA ASP A 458 -1.33 1.36 7.77
C ASP A 458 -1.03 0.89 9.20
N PRO A 459 -1.96 0.16 9.86
CA PRO A 459 -1.79 -0.29 11.25
C PRO A 459 -0.55 -1.18 11.47
N TYR A 460 -0.08 -1.86 10.43
CA TYR A 460 1.12 -2.70 10.52
C TYR A 460 2.40 -1.87 10.32
N ARG A 461 2.35 -0.70 9.68
CA ARG A 461 3.56 0.08 9.34
C ARG A 461 3.78 1.27 10.27
N VAL A 462 3.54 1.06 11.56
CA VAL A 462 3.93 1.97 12.65
C VAL A 462 5.28 1.50 13.19
N TYR A 463 6.36 1.80 12.47
CA TYR A 463 7.68 1.26 12.76
C TYR A 463 8.33 1.95 13.97
N PRO A 464 8.88 1.19 14.94
CA PRO A 464 9.48 1.77 16.15
C PRO A 464 10.78 2.50 15.89
N THR A 465 11.52 2.18 14.81
CA THR A 465 12.82 2.77 14.54
C THR A 465 13.10 2.87 13.05
N SER A 466 13.96 3.80 12.65
CA SER A 466 14.47 3.89 11.28
C SER A 466 15.98 4.17 11.21
N ILE A 467 16.52 3.95 10.02
CA ILE A 467 17.90 4.24 9.65
C ILE A 467 17.90 5.03 8.35
N ASP A 468 18.54 6.19 8.35
CA ASP A 468 18.76 6.99 7.14
C ASP A 468 20.17 6.70 6.61
N ILE A 469 20.27 6.44 5.30
CA ILE A 469 21.52 6.17 4.59
C ILE A 469 21.63 7.01 3.33
N SER A 470 22.82 7.57 3.10
CA SER A 470 23.21 8.14 1.80
C SER A 470 24.12 7.16 1.08
N TYR A 471 24.03 7.06 -0.25
CA TYR A 471 24.73 6.02 -1.00
C TYR A 471 25.50 6.47 -2.23
#